data_AF-A0A6G0VPS8-F1
#
_entry.id   AF-A0A6G0VPS8-F1
#
_cell.length_a   1.000
_cell.length_b   1.000
_cell.length_c   1.000
_cell.angle_alpha   90.00
_cell.angle_beta   90.00
_cell.angle_gamma   90.00
#
_symmetry.space_group_name_H-M   'P 1'
#
loop_
_entity.id
_entity.type
_entity.pdbx_description
1 polymer ?
#
loop_
_entity_poly.entity_id
_entity_poly.type
_entity_poly.pdbx_seq_one_letter_code
_entity_poly.pdbx_strand_id
1 'polypeptide(L)'
;MQIQMEIAEKTFQWATGLSDAARQTVIAGLINPIAGSEVIPLPVLEKQSYTATQIGKMFNVSANKIGRIANDNNMKTDSYGEYYLDKSRYSTKQVESFRYNDKALKKFNDILIAEQEATTSELV
;
A
#
# COMPACT_ATOMS: atom_id res chain seq x y z
N MET A 1 11.85 32.82 -11.73
CA MET A 1 11.30 32.41 -10.41
C MET A 1 9.78 32.51 -10.37
N GLN A 2 9.19 33.65 -10.75
CA GLN A 2 7.73 33.84 -10.81
C GLN A 2 6.99 32.78 -11.65
N ILE A 3 7.53 32.44 -12.84
CA ILE A 3 6.99 31.37 -13.71
C ILE A 3 6.99 29.99 -13.03
N GLN A 4 8.02 29.68 -12.23
CA GLN A 4 8.12 28.38 -11.54
C GLN A 4 7.07 28.25 -10.43
N MET A 5 6.80 29.35 -9.72
CA MET A 5 5.76 29.38 -8.66
C MET A 5 4.35 29.33 -9.24
N GLU A 6 4.09 30.01 -10.36
CA GLU A 6 2.79 29.94 -11.04
C GLU A 6 2.49 28.53 -11.56
N ILE A 7 3.49 27.84 -12.12
CA ILE A 7 3.36 26.45 -12.57
C ILE A 7 3.11 25.52 -11.38
N ALA A 8 3.81 25.72 -10.27
CA ALA A 8 3.60 24.95 -9.05
C ALA A 8 2.16 25.11 -8.53
N GLU A 9 1.67 26.34 -8.43
CA GLU A 9 0.32 26.65 -7.94
C GLU A 9 -0.76 26.04 -8.83
N LYS A 10 -0.64 26.16 -10.16
CA LYS A 10 -1.55 25.50 -11.12
C LYS A 10 -1.51 23.98 -11.03
N THR A 11 -0.32 23.41 -10.81
CA THR A 11 -0.15 21.95 -10.65
C THR A 11 -0.88 21.45 -9.40
N PHE A 12 -0.79 22.17 -8.27
CA PHE A 12 -1.53 21.84 -7.06
C PHE A 12 -3.04 21.94 -7.22
N GLN A 13 -3.53 22.94 -7.97
CA GLN A 13 -4.96 23.08 -8.24
C GLN A 13 -5.53 21.91 -9.07
N TRP A 14 -4.74 21.32 -9.96
CA TRP A 14 -5.16 20.16 -10.76
C TRP A 14 -4.93 18.82 -10.04
N ALA A 15 -4.05 18.77 -9.06
CA ALA A 15 -3.68 17.55 -8.36
C ALA A 15 -4.61 17.22 -7.16
N THR A 16 -5.92 17.36 -7.37
CA THR A 16 -6.95 17.15 -6.33
C THR A 16 -7.07 15.69 -5.89
N GLY A 17 -6.62 14.73 -6.72
CA GLY A 17 -6.63 13.29 -6.42
C GLY A 17 -5.40 12.76 -5.67
N LEU A 18 -4.46 13.61 -5.27
CA LEU A 18 -3.28 13.17 -4.52
C LEU A 18 -3.64 12.83 -3.07
N SER A 19 -2.90 11.90 -2.46
CA SER A 19 -2.91 11.72 -1.01
C SER A 19 -2.16 12.85 -0.31
N ASP A 20 -2.35 13.02 1.00
CA ASP A 20 -1.63 14.02 1.79
C ASP A 20 -0.10 13.83 1.72
N ALA A 21 0.37 12.58 1.81
CA ALA A 21 1.78 12.26 1.67
C ALA A 21 2.33 12.62 0.28
N ALA A 22 1.57 12.36 -0.78
CA ALA A 22 1.99 12.73 -2.13
C ALA A 22 2.02 14.26 -2.31
N ARG A 23 1.03 15.00 -1.78
CA ARG A 23 1.05 16.46 -1.75
C ARG A 23 2.27 16.99 -1.00
N GLN A 24 2.54 16.48 0.19
CA GLN A 24 3.70 16.89 0.99
C GLN A 24 5.01 16.66 0.23
N THR A 25 5.16 15.51 -0.43
CA THR A 25 6.34 15.22 -1.26
C THR A 25 6.54 16.26 -2.36
N VAL A 26 5.46 16.63 -3.08
CA VAL A 26 5.53 17.66 -4.13
C VAL A 26 5.91 19.01 -3.54
N ILE A 27 5.30 19.42 -2.42
CA ILE A 27 5.62 20.70 -1.75
C ILE A 27 7.09 20.71 -1.30
N ALA A 28 7.55 19.67 -0.62
CA ALA A 28 8.94 19.54 -0.16
C ALA A 28 9.93 19.60 -1.34
N GLY A 29 9.63 18.88 -2.43
CA GLY A 29 10.45 18.87 -3.63
C GLY A 29 10.55 20.23 -4.35
N LEU A 30 9.54 21.09 -4.19
CA LEU A 30 9.55 22.46 -4.75
C LEU A 30 10.23 23.46 -3.83
N ILE A 31 9.95 23.41 -2.52
CA ILE A 31 10.38 24.43 -1.56
C ILE A 31 11.80 24.22 -1.08
N ASN A 32 12.22 22.98 -0.78
CA ASN A 32 13.55 22.72 -0.21
C ASN A 32 14.70 23.19 -1.14
N PRO A 33 14.66 22.99 -2.47
CA PRO A 33 15.68 23.54 -3.37
C PRO A 33 15.73 25.08 -3.36
N ILE A 34 14.57 25.74 -3.23
CA ILE A 34 14.47 27.21 -3.19
C ILE A 34 15.04 27.74 -1.87
N ALA A 35 14.73 27.09 -0.76
CA ALA A 35 15.21 27.46 0.57
C ALA A 35 16.70 27.16 0.79
N GLY A 36 17.34 26.41 -0.11
CA GLY A 36 18.73 25.96 0.03
C GLY A 36 18.96 25.03 1.24
N SER A 37 17.90 24.54 1.87
CA SER A 37 17.90 23.72 3.07
C SER A 37 16.59 22.93 3.17
N GLU A 38 16.62 21.84 3.93
CA GLU A 38 15.47 20.95 4.11
C GLU A 38 14.48 21.53 5.14
N VAL A 39 13.68 22.51 4.71
CA VAL A 39 12.71 23.21 5.56
C VAL A 39 11.38 22.46 5.69
N ILE A 40 11.04 21.63 4.70
CA ILE A 40 9.86 20.76 4.72
C ILE A 40 10.34 19.31 4.62
N PRO A 41 10.11 18.47 5.65
CA PRO A 41 10.54 17.09 5.61
C PRO A 41 9.71 16.29 4.59
N LEU A 42 10.35 15.31 3.95
CA LEU A 42 9.60 14.29 3.20
C LEU A 42 8.70 13.49 4.14
N PRO A 43 7.52 13.03 3.67
CA PRO A 43 6.65 12.20 4.49
C PRO A 43 7.36 10.90 4.85
N VAL A 44 7.31 10.54 6.14
CA VAL A 44 7.79 9.26 6.61
C VAL A 44 6.75 8.21 6.23
N LEU A 45 7.14 7.19 5.46
CA LEU A 45 6.29 6.04 5.18
C LEU A 45 6.22 5.17 6.45
N GLU A 46 5.32 5.52 7.36
CA GLU A 46 5.23 4.85 8.67
C GLU A 46 4.70 3.42 8.61
N LYS A 47 3.99 3.05 7.53
CA LYS A 47 3.33 1.75 7.42
C LYS A 47 3.81 0.99 6.19
N GLN A 48 4.56 -0.07 6.42
CA GLN A 48 4.89 -1.02 5.39
C GLN A 48 3.58 -1.69 4.91
N SER A 49 3.35 -1.64 3.60
CA SER A 49 2.21 -2.29 2.97
C SER A 49 2.67 -3.43 2.07
N TYR A 50 1.91 -4.51 2.06
CA TYR A 50 2.25 -5.75 1.37
C TYR A 50 1.17 -6.14 0.38
N THR A 51 1.56 -6.57 -0.81
CA THR A 51 0.67 -7.25 -1.75
C THR A 51 0.36 -8.66 -1.29
N ALA A 52 -0.77 -9.21 -1.75
CA ALA A 52 -1.05 -10.65 -1.64
C ALA A 52 0.09 -11.51 -2.23
N THR A 53 0.77 -11.03 -3.27
CA THR A 53 1.92 -11.72 -3.86
C THR A 53 3.13 -11.74 -2.94
N GLN A 54 3.45 -10.63 -2.26
CA GLN A 54 4.56 -10.57 -1.29
C GLN A 54 4.27 -11.47 -0.08
N ILE A 55 3.07 -11.38 0.48
CA ILE A 55 2.64 -12.23 1.60
C ILE A 55 2.69 -13.70 1.19
N GLY A 56 2.18 -14.04 0.00
CA GLY A 56 2.25 -15.41 -0.50
C GLY A 56 3.67 -15.93 -0.57
N LYS A 57 4.63 -15.13 -1.06
CA LYS A 57 6.04 -15.50 -1.05
C LYS A 57 6.60 -15.70 0.36
N MET A 58 6.22 -14.86 1.32
CA MET A 58 6.69 -14.97 2.72
C MET A 58 6.26 -16.28 3.38
N PHE A 59 5.03 -16.73 3.11
CA PHE A 59 4.47 -17.96 3.67
C PHE A 59 4.55 -19.17 2.72
N ASN A 60 5.27 -19.06 1.60
CA ASN A 60 5.38 -20.09 0.57
C ASN A 60 4.02 -20.61 0.05
N VAL A 61 3.07 -19.70 -0.16
CA VAL A 61 1.73 -19.98 -0.73
C VAL A 61 1.43 -19.07 -1.92
N SER A 62 0.44 -19.44 -2.74
CA SER A 62 0.05 -18.61 -3.88
C SER A 62 -0.65 -17.31 -3.44
N ALA A 63 -0.51 -16.24 -4.23
CA ALA A 63 -1.24 -14.99 -4.00
C ALA A 63 -2.76 -15.19 -4.00
N ASN A 64 -3.26 -16.15 -4.81
CA ASN A 64 -4.66 -16.52 -4.83
C ASN A 64 -5.13 -17.11 -3.50
N LYS A 65 -4.30 -17.95 -2.85
CA LYS A 65 -4.63 -18.50 -1.52
C LYS A 65 -4.76 -17.37 -0.49
N ILE A 66 -3.82 -16.43 -0.46
CA ILE A 66 -3.90 -15.23 0.39
C ILE A 66 -5.19 -14.44 0.13
N GLY A 67 -5.54 -14.24 -1.16
CA GLY A 67 -6.77 -13.56 -1.53
C GLY A 67 -8.05 -14.26 -1.06
N ARG A 68 -8.10 -15.60 -1.09
CA ARG A 68 -9.22 -16.38 -0.56
C ARG A 68 -9.31 -16.25 0.96
N ILE A 69 -8.21 -16.52 1.68
CA ILE A 69 -8.15 -16.37 3.14
C ILE A 69 -8.63 -14.98 3.57
N ALA A 70 -8.19 -13.93 2.88
CA ALA A 70 -8.59 -12.56 3.19
C ALA A 70 -10.10 -12.32 3.00
N ASN A 71 -10.71 -12.90 1.96
CA ASN A 71 -12.15 -12.79 1.75
C ASN A 71 -12.93 -13.60 2.79
N ASP A 72 -12.53 -14.86 3.01
CA ASP A 72 -13.22 -15.81 3.89
C ASP A 72 -13.20 -15.35 5.36
N ASN A 73 -12.15 -14.60 5.74
CA ASN A 73 -11.98 -14.05 7.09
C ASN A 73 -12.33 -12.55 7.20
N ASN A 74 -12.95 -11.97 6.18
CA ASN A 74 -13.33 -10.54 6.14
C ASN A 74 -12.18 -9.58 6.49
N MET A 75 -10.98 -9.86 6.00
CA MET A 75 -9.76 -9.10 6.31
C MET A 75 -9.55 -7.86 5.45
N LYS A 76 -10.43 -7.58 4.47
CA LYS A 76 -10.33 -6.38 3.61
C LYS A 76 -11.00 -5.18 4.27
N THR A 77 -10.43 -4.75 5.38
CA THR A 77 -10.91 -3.64 6.22
C THR A 77 -9.77 -2.69 6.54
N ASP A 78 -10.09 -1.46 6.93
CA ASP A 78 -9.11 -0.42 7.29
C ASP A 78 -8.16 -0.85 8.43
N SER A 79 -8.58 -1.80 9.27
CA SER A 79 -7.72 -2.34 10.33
C SER A 79 -6.57 -3.19 9.81
N TYR A 80 -6.75 -3.81 8.64
CA TYR A 80 -5.85 -4.81 8.06
C TYR A 80 -5.13 -4.32 6.81
N GLY A 81 -5.52 -3.17 6.27
CA GLY A 81 -4.93 -2.64 5.06
C GLY A 81 -5.76 -1.54 4.45
N GLU A 82 -5.46 -1.21 3.22
CA GLU A 82 -6.14 -0.16 2.47
C GLU A 82 -6.12 -0.48 0.97
N TYR A 83 -7.04 0.13 0.22
CA TYR A 83 -7.11 -0.02 -1.23
C TYR A 83 -6.18 0.97 -1.93
N TYR A 84 -5.40 0.46 -2.88
CA TYR A 84 -4.56 1.25 -3.77
C TYR A 84 -5.12 1.19 -5.19
N LEU A 85 -5.08 2.32 -5.90
CA LEU A 85 -5.28 2.35 -7.34
C LEU A 85 -3.99 1.88 -8.03
N ASP A 86 -4.04 0.68 -8.60
CA ASP A 86 -2.94 0.08 -9.34
C ASP A 86 -3.24 0.08 -10.85
N LYS A 87 -2.18 0.08 -11.66
CA LYS A 87 -2.31 -0.21 -13.09
C LYS A 87 -2.66 -1.68 -13.30
N SER A 88 -3.67 -1.96 -14.12
CA SER A 88 -4.01 -3.34 -14.48
C SER A 88 -2.81 -4.03 -15.15
N ARG A 89 -2.53 -5.28 -14.76
CA ARG A 89 -1.41 -6.05 -15.30
C ARG A 89 -1.52 -6.24 -16.81
N TYR A 90 -2.74 -6.48 -17.30
CA TYR A 90 -3.01 -6.89 -18.69
C TYR A 90 -3.90 -5.91 -19.46
N SER A 91 -4.16 -4.72 -18.92
CA SER A 91 -5.01 -3.71 -19.55
C SER A 91 -4.50 -2.31 -19.27
N THR A 92 -4.98 -1.34 -20.04
CA THR A 92 -4.72 0.09 -19.86
C THR A 92 -5.54 0.70 -18.72
N LYS A 93 -6.56 0.00 -18.21
CA LYS A 93 -7.39 0.47 -17.10
C LYS A 93 -6.64 0.47 -15.75
N GLN A 94 -7.05 1.34 -14.85
CA GLN A 94 -6.70 1.27 -13.43
C GLN A 94 -7.67 0.34 -12.70
N VAL A 95 -7.17 -0.34 -11.67
CA VAL A 95 -7.94 -1.28 -10.84
C VAL A 95 -7.57 -1.09 -9.38
N GLU A 96 -8.54 -1.30 -8.50
CA GLU A 96 -8.29 -1.30 -7.06
C GLU A 96 -7.61 -2.61 -6.63
N SER A 97 -6.66 -2.47 -5.72
CA SER A 97 -5.80 -3.55 -5.22
C SER A 97 -5.58 -3.36 -3.73
N PHE A 98 -5.97 -4.34 -2.93
CA PHE A 98 -5.83 -4.25 -1.48
C PHE A 98 -4.39 -4.53 -1.05
N ARG A 99 -3.82 -3.64 -0.23
CA ARG A 99 -2.51 -3.80 0.39
C ARG A 99 -2.66 -4.01 1.87
N TYR A 100 -1.97 -5.02 2.39
CA TYR A 100 -2.07 -5.49 3.76
C TYR A 100 -1.01 -4.85 4.65
N ASN A 101 -1.34 -4.62 5.91
CA ASN A 101 -0.40 -4.12 6.92
C ASN A 101 0.12 -5.26 7.83
N ASP A 102 0.95 -4.91 8.82
CA ASP A 102 1.51 -5.88 9.77
C ASP A 102 0.46 -6.64 10.59
N LYS A 103 -0.70 -6.02 10.89
CA LYS A 103 -1.79 -6.71 11.60
C LYS A 103 -2.37 -7.83 10.74
N ALA A 104 -2.51 -7.59 9.43
CA ALA A 104 -2.96 -8.62 8.51
C ALA A 104 -1.93 -9.73 8.37
N LEU A 105 -0.63 -9.39 8.36
CA LEU A 105 0.45 -10.37 8.31
C LEU A 105 0.38 -11.34 9.50
N LYS A 106 0.17 -10.82 10.72
CA LYS A 106 -0.04 -11.64 11.92
C LYS A 106 -1.25 -12.57 11.77
N LYS A 107 -2.39 -12.03 11.31
CA LYS A 107 -3.61 -12.82 11.12
C LYS A 107 -3.43 -13.91 10.07
N PHE A 108 -2.72 -13.64 8.97
CA PHE A 108 -2.40 -14.67 7.97
C PHE A 108 -1.52 -15.77 8.54
N ASN A 109 -0.52 -15.42 9.35
CA ASN A 109 0.33 -16.39 10.03
C ASN A 109 -0.51 -17.33 10.92
N ASP A 110 -1.39 -16.77 11.75
CA ASP A 110 -2.22 -17.55 12.68
C ASP A 110 -3.13 -18.55 11.93
N ILE A 111 -3.75 -18.11 10.82
CA ILE A 111 -4.63 -18.96 10.01
C ILE A 111 -3.83 -20.07 9.32
N LEU A 112 -2.67 -19.74 8.74
CA LEU A 112 -1.86 -20.70 7.99
C LEU A 112 -1.24 -21.77 8.89
N ILE A 113 -0.87 -21.42 10.13
CA ILE A 113 -0.43 -22.39 11.13
C ILE A 113 -1.58 -23.33 11.50
N ALA A 114 -2.77 -22.79 11.80
CA ALA A 114 -3.93 -23.60 12.13
C ALA A 114 -4.32 -24.58 11.00
N GLU A 115 -4.23 -24.16 9.73
CA GLU A 115 -4.44 -25.05 8.58
C GLU A 115 -3.41 -26.20 8.51
N GLN A 116 -2.13 -25.92 8.80
CA GLN A 116 -1.07 -26.93 8.80
C GLN A 116 -1.26 -27.95 9.94
N GLU A 117 -1.65 -27.49 11.12
CA GLU A 117 -1.95 -28.34 12.27
C GLU A 117 -3.15 -29.25 12.00
N ALA A 118 -4.23 -28.71 11.43
CA ALA A 118 -5.41 -29.49 11.04
C ALA A 118 -5.06 -30.57 10.00
N THR A 119 -4.29 -30.21 8.98
CA THR A 119 -3.85 -31.17 7.94
C THR A 119 -2.97 -32.28 8.52
N THR A 120 -2.15 -31.97 9.52
CA THR A 120 -1.26 -32.97 10.16
C THR A 120 -2.06 -33.91 11.06
N SER A 121 -3.10 -33.42 11.73
CA SER A 121 -3.97 -34.24 12.59
C SER A 121 -4.88 -35.21 11.83
N GLU A 122 -5.21 -34.94 10.56
CA GLU A 122 -6.01 -35.85 9.73
C GLU A 122 -5.19 -37.00 9.11
N LEU A 123 -3.86 -36.91 9.19
CA LEU A 123 -2.91 -37.89 8.64
C LEU A 123 -2.33 -38.85 9.70
N VAL A 124 -2.67 -38.66 10.98
CA VAL A 124 -2.26 -39.49 12.13
C VAL A 124 -3.48 -40.26 12.66
#